data_AF-A0A973ENQ9-F1
#
_entry.id   AF-A0A973ENQ9-F1
#
_cell.length_a   1.000
_cell.length_b   1.000
_cell.length_c   1.000
_cell.angle_alpha   90.00
_cell.angle_beta   90.00
_cell.angle_gamma   90.00
#
_symmetry.space_group_name_H-M   'P 1'
#
loop_
_entity.id
_entity.type
_entity.pdbx_description
1 polymer ?
#
loop_
_entity_poly.entity_id
_entity_poly.type
_entity_poly.pdbx_seq_one_letter_code
_entity_poly.pdbx_strand_id
1 'polypeptide(L)'
;MKREPVLKAAPFSGSRVQPFDGTRRYLSTGDLQEAATSFVEVTYADRPYRADISVRPGDVLFARMKGTKKVLEIDRSLAGIIVSTGFAVLRPTKECNGKFLSIYLKSEDFERQKEKYCSGATQPAITNAGIKKITVPCPPLDDQKRIAHLLGKVEWLIGRRKQHLQQLDDLLESVFLEMFGDPVRNEKGWDKPELKQFGKISTGNTPPRKDPSNYSSRHIEWIKTDNISADSVFISQAAEYLSETGATKAPTVTKGALMVACIAGSVESIGRAALADRTVAFNQQINAIQPKKDVNPFFLYVLFKVSKAYIQSHASKGMKKILTKGDFEKITMIKPPVELQNQFAAIVEKVDTLKSRCRRSLTDLENLYGALSQKAFKGELDLSRVPLPTDGPGIAEEEKIDVEEEQPMEPLFELPAPGRLAVLQSVDGRKSLLGEWQKAWLEHLGDTPFTAQDFMDAALRRLWELSEDDVPNWGTAEYDELKGWVFEALEQGRLTQGYDHANNRGQITAAKG
;
A
#
# COMPACT_ATOMS: atom_id res chain seq x y z
N MET A 1 22.69 -1.76 -28.52
CA MET A 1 23.45 -2.10 -27.28
C MET A 1 24.01 -3.52 -27.37
N LYS A 2 25.26 -3.75 -26.92
CA LYS A 2 25.86 -5.10 -26.87
C LYS A 2 25.14 -5.96 -25.83
N ARG A 3 24.99 -7.26 -26.14
CA ARG A 3 24.44 -8.25 -25.21
C ARG A 3 25.46 -9.34 -24.94
N GLU A 4 25.41 -9.92 -23.76
CA GLU A 4 26.29 -11.03 -23.37
C GLU A 4 25.55 -12.09 -22.54
N PRO A 5 26.09 -13.31 -22.42
CA PRO A 5 25.48 -14.34 -21.59
C PRO A 5 25.32 -13.87 -20.14
N VAL A 6 24.17 -14.11 -19.52
CA VAL A 6 23.88 -13.68 -18.14
C VAL A 6 24.93 -14.18 -17.14
N LEU A 7 25.44 -15.40 -17.33
CA LEU A 7 26.44 -15.99 -16.44
C LEU A 7 27.84 -15.43 -16.62
N LYS A 8 28.09 -14.64 -17.68
CA LYS A 8 29.31 -13.85 -17.81
C LYS A 8 29.23 -12.60 -16.94
N ALA A 9 28.08 -11.91 -16.99
CA ALA A 9 27.82 -10.72 -16.17
C ALA A 9 27.65 -11.07 -14.68
N ALA A 10 26.99 -12.19 -14.38
CA ALA A 10 26.66 -12.64 -13.04
C ALA A 10 26.65 -14.18 -12.95
N PRO A 11 27.78 -14.84 -12.57
CA PRO A 11 27.85 -16.29 -12.41
C PRO A 11 26.89 -16.80 -11.32
N PHE A 12 26.64 -18.11 -11.34
CA PHE A 12 25.89 -18.76 -10.26
C PHE A 12 26.57 -18.53 -8.91
N SER A 13 25.73 -18.24 -7.92
CA SER A 13 26.11 -18.03 -6.53
C SER A 13 25.20 -18.88 -5.62
N GLY A 14 25.39 -18.72 -4.32
CA GLY A 14 24.73 -19.49 -3.28
C GLY A 14 25.39 -20.86 -3.06
N SER A 15 25.39 -21.29 -1.80
CA SER A 15 25.94 -22.59 -1.39
C SER A 15 24.87 -23.40 -0.67
N ARG A 16 25.02 -24.73 -0.65
CA ARG A 16 24.18 -25.56 0.21
C ARG A 16 24.28 -25.12 1.66
N VAL A 17 23.14 -25.13 2.34
CA VAL A 17 23.07 -24.80 3.77
C VAL A 17 23.85 -25.85 4.55
N GLN A 18 24.85 -25.40 5.30
CA GLN A 18 25.60 -26.24 6.24
C GLN A 18 24.86 -26.31 7.57
N PRO A 19 25.10 -27.35 8.39
CA PRO A 19 24.63 -27.39 9.78
C PRO A 19 24.89 -26.07 10.51
N PHE A 20 23.88 -25.57 11.21
CA PHE A 20 23.95 -24.33 11.99
C PHE A 20 23.13 -24.47 13.27
N ASP A 21 23.57 -23.78 14.32
CA ASP A 21 22.85 -23.67 15.58
C ASP A 21 21.90 -22.47 15.58
N GLY A 22 20.83 -22.56 16.39
CA GLY A 22 19.81 -21.53 16.50
C GLY A 22 18.83 -21.48 15.33
N THR A 23 18.22 -20.32 15.13
CA THR A 23 17.26 -20.06 14.04
C THR A 23 17.87 -19.17 12.96
N ARG A 24 17.41 -19.35 11.72
CA ARG A 24 17.67 -18.45 10.60
C ARG A 24 16.38 -18.14 9.88
N ARG A 25 16.31 -16.94 9.28
CA ARG A 25 15.21 -16.54 8.42
C ARG A 25 15.28 -17.30 7.09
N TYR A 26 14.17 -17.93 6.72
CA TYR A 26 13.96 -18.62 5.46
C TYR A 26 13.00 -17.85 4.57
N LEU A 27 13.37 -17.68 3.30
CA LEU A 27 12.56 -17.07 2.26
C LEU A 27 12.16 -18.10 1.19
N SER A 28 10.86 -18.40 1.09
CA SER A 28 10.34 -19.19 -0.03
C SER A 28 9.96 -18.32 -1.23
N THR A 29 9.78 -18.94 -2.40
CA THR A 29 9.22 -18.24 -3.56
C THR A 29 7.78 -17.77 -3.33
N GLY A 30 7.05 -18.35 -2.38
CA GLY A 30 5.69 -17.94 -2.01
C GLY A 30 5.69 -16.68 -1.13
N ASP A 31 6.72 -16.51 -0.32
CA ASP A 31 6.83 -15.44 0.68
C ASP A 31 7.38 -14.13 0.09
N LEU A 32 8.04 -14.19 -1.06
CA LEU A 32 8.41 -13.01 -1.82
C LEU A 32 7.20 -12.49 -2.61
N GLN A 33 6.52 -11.46 -2.12
CA GLN A 33 5.41 -10.79 -2.81
C GLN A 33 5.77 -9.33 -3.12
N GLU A 34 5.08 -8.74 -4.10
CA GLU A 34 5.33 -7.35 -4.51
C GLU A 34 5.02 -6.35 -3.39
N ALA A 35 4.00 -6.64 -2.56
CA ALA A 35 3.56 -5.77 -1.47
C ALA A 35 4.40 -5.93 -0.18
N ALA A 36 4.89 -7.13 0.09
CA ALA A 36 5.67 -7.42 1.29
C ALA A 36 6.49 -8.71 1.10
N THR A 37 7.69 -8.74 1.68
CA THR A 37 8.49 -9.96 1.79
C THR A 37 8.35 -10.49 3.21
N SER A 38 7.82 -11.70 3.37
CA SER A 38 7.75 -12.39 4.66
C SER A 38 8.88 -13.40 4.81
N PHE A 39 9.21 -13.73 6.06
CA PHE A 39 10.21 -14.72 6.40
C PHE A 39 9.64 -15.71 7.41
N VAL A 40 10.10 -16.94 7.33
CA VAL A 40 9.80 -17.98 8.33
C VAL A 40 11.08 -18.29 9.08
N GLU A 41 11.04 -18.31 10.41
CA GLU A 41 12.18 -18.75 11.20
C GLU A 41 12.29 -20.28 11.17
N VAL A 42 13.49 -20.78 10.88
CA VAL A 42 13.76 -22.22 10.80
C VAL A 42 15.05 -22.58 11.55
N THR A 43 15.02 -23.71 12.23
CA THR A 43 16.23 -24.38 12.74
C THR A 43 16.85 -25.23 11.63
N TYR A 44 18.08 -25.72 11.81
CA TYR A 44 18.64 -26.66 10.85
C TYR A 44 17.83 -27.96 10.78
N ALA A 45 17.35 -28.49 11.91
CA ALA A 45 16.62 -29.76 11.96
C ALA A 45 15.22 -29.68 11.31
N ASP A 46 14.49 -28.57 11.53
CA ASP A 46 13.08 -28.45 11.16
C ASP A 46 12.86 -27.70 9.83
N ARG A 47 13.93 -27.26 9.16
CA ARG A 47 13.81 -26.51 7.91
C ARG A 47 13.14 -27.34 6.82
N PRO A 48 12.29 -26.72 5.98
CA PRO A 48 11.77 -27.39 4.79
C PRO A 48 12.91 -27.90 3.90
N TYR A 49 12.73 -29.03 3.21
CA TYR A 49 13.74 -29.57 2.29
C TYR A 49 14.21 -28.55 1.23
N ARG A 50 13.33 -27.62 0.84
CA ARG A 50 13.67 -26.57 -0.13
C ARG A 50 14.50 -25.43 0.47
N ALA A 51 14.59 -25.29 1.79
CA ALA A 51 15.41 -24.29 2.47
C ALA A 51 16.89 -24.73 2.49
N ASP A 52 17.53 -24.70 1.33
CA ASP A 52 18.86 -25.30 1.13
C ASP A 52 19.85 -24.40 0.38
N ILE A 53 19.56 -23.12 0.19
CA ILE A 53 20.51 -22.17 -0.40
C ILE A 53 20.85 -21.06 0.58
N SER A 54 22.12 -20.94 0.95
CA SER A 54 22.66 -19.79 1.69
C SER A 54 23.09 -18.69 0.73
N VAL A 55 22.69 -17.46 1.00
CA VAL A 55 23.00 -16.27 0.17
C VAL A 55 23.81 -15.25 0.97
N ARG A 56 24.41 -14.27 0.29
CA ARG A 56 25.17 -13.18 0.92
C ARG A 56 24.83 -11.84 0.28
N PRO A 57 25.12 -10.71 0.96
CA PRO A 57 24.92 -9.39 0.39
C PRO A 57 25.57 -9.23 -0.99
N GLY A 58 24.83 -8.63 -1.93
CA GLY A 58 25.18 -8.47 -3.34
C GLY A 58 24.71 -9.61 -4.25
N ASP A 59 24.18 -10.72 -3.71
CA ASP A 59 23.52 -11.73 -4.54
C ASP A 59 22.19 -11.19 -5.10
N VAL A 60 21.88 -11.53 -6.35
CA VAL A 60 20.61 -11.23 -7.01
C VAL A 60 19.92 -12.55 -7.32
N LEU A 61 18.73 -12.75 -6.79
CA LEU A 61 17.93 -13.96 -6.99
C LEU A 61 16.69 -13.71 -7.85
N PHE A 62 16.30 -14.72 -8.62
CA PHE A 62 15.02 -14.73 -9.33
C PHE A 62 14.33 -16.10 -9.24
N ALA A 63 13.00 -16.11 -9.22
CA ALA A 63 12.23 -17.36 -9.16
C ALA A 63 12.29 -18.12 -10.50
N ARG A 64 12.51 -19.43 -10.44
CA ARG A 64 12.72 -20.26 -11.64
C ARG A 64 11.44 -20.58 -12.41
N MET A 65 10.28 -20.55 -11.76
CA MET A 65 9.02 -20.97 -12.36
C MET A 65 8.60 -20.07 -13.52
N LYS A 66 7.97 -20.66 -14.54
CA LYS A 66 7.40 -19.91 -15.66
C LYS A 66 6.31 -18.97 -15.15
N GLY A 67 6.23 -17.76 -15.70
CA GLY A 67 5.20 -16.77 -15.35
C GLY A 67 5.38 -16.08 -14.00
N THR A 68 6.49 -16.29 -13.28
CA THR A 68 6.77 -15.60 -12.00
C THR A 68 7.80 -14.48 -12.16
N LYS A 69 7.42 -13.24 -11.87
CA LYS A 69 8.31 -12.07 -11.95
C LYS A 69 8.92 -11.70 -10.59
N LYS A 70 9.40 -12.69 -9.85
CA LYS A 70 9.91 -12.52 -8.49
C LYS A 70 11.43 -12.41 -8.51
N VAL A 71 11.95 -11.22 -8.20
CA VAL A 71 13.38 -10.90 -8.18
C VAL A 71 13.70 -10.13 -6.89
N LEU A 72 14.83 -10.45 -6.26
CA LEU A 72 15.29 -9.78 -5.05
C LEU A 72 16.81 -9.63 -5.07
N GLU A 73 17.30 -8.47 -4.64
CA GLU A 73 18.71 -8.25 -4.33
C GLU A 73 18.91 -8.43 -2.82
N ILE A 74 19.93 -9.20 -2.44
CA ILE A 74 20.29 -9.39 -1.03
C ILE A 74 21.12 -8.20 -0.61
N ASP A 75 20.53 -7.33 0.20
CA ASP A 75 21.26 -6.24 0.85
C ASP A 75 21.87 -6.71 2.20
N ARG A 76 22.42 -5.77 2.96
CA ARG A 76 23.01 -6.05 4.28
C ARG A 76 21.96 -6.45 5.32
N SER A 77 20.74 -5.93 5.24
CA SER A 77 19.64 -6.29 6.16
C SER A 77 19.19 -7.74 5.97
N LEU A 78 19.43 -8.30 4.78
CA LEU A 78 19.15 -9.69 4.42
C LEU A 78 20.39 -10.60 4.52
N ALA A 79 21.44 -10.16 5.22
CA ALA A 79 22.61 -11.00 5.44
C ALA A 79 22.24 -12.26 6.26
N GLY A 80 22.75 -13.41 5.82
CA GLY A 80 22.63 -14.68 6.55
C GLY A 80 21.30 -15.43 6.38
N ILE A 81 20.36 -14.93 5.56
CA ILE A 81 19.13 -15.64 5.27
C ILE A 81 19.37 -16.91 4.44
N ILE A 82 18.43 -17.84 4.55
CA ILE A 82 18.33 -19.04 3.69
C ILE A 82 17.22 -18.81 2.68
N VAL A 83 17.44 -19.18 1.42
CA VAL A 83 16.42 -19.08 0.36
C VAL A 83 16.06 -20.43 -0.21
N SER A 84 14.87 -20.52 -0.79
CA SER A 84 14.38 -21.73 -1.42
C SER A 84 15.20 -22.15 -2.63
N THR A 85 15.36 -23.46 -2.84
CA THR A 85 15.88 -24.04 -4.09
C THR A 85 15.05 -23.70 -5.34
N GLY A 86 13.84 -23.14 -5.15
CA GLY A 86 13.03 -22.56 -6.23
C GLY A 86 13.62 -21.29 -6.84
N PHE A 87 14.62 -20.67 -6.21
CA PHE A 87 15.35 -19.53 -6.74
C PHE A 87 16.59 -19.95 -7.55
N ALA A 88 16.96 -19.14 -8.53
CA ALA A 88 18.31 -19.08 -9.05
C ALA A 88 19.02 -17.89 -8.41
N VAL A 89 20.24 -18.10 -7.92
CA VAL A 89 21.05 -17.06 -7.27
C VAL A 89 22.23 -16.75 -8.17
N LEU A 90 22.37 -15.47 -8.53
CA LEU A 90 23.43 -14.94 -9.38
C LEU A 90 24.22 -13.91 -8.59
N ARG A 91 25.53 -13.85 -8.77
CA ARG A 91 26.37 -12.80 -8.19
C ARG A 91 26.94 -11.90 -9.29
N PRO A 92 26.54 -10.63 -9.37
CA PRO A 92 27.13 -9.67 -10.30
C PRO A 92 28.65 -9.62 -10.16
N THR A 93 29.35 -9.60 -11.30
CA THR A 93 30.79 -9.34 -11.37
C THR A 93 31.08 -7.85 -11.22
N LYS A 94 32.36 -7.46 -11.16
CA LYS A 94 32.76 -6.04 -11.11
C LYS A 94 32.32 -5.23 -12.35
N GLU A 95 32.06 -5.91 -13.46
CA GLU A 95 31.60 -5.29 -14.71
C GLU A 95 30.07 -5.15 -14.78
N CYS A 96 29.34 -5.69 -13.79
CA CYS A 96 27.88 -5.71 -13.74
C CYS A 96 27.37 -5.07 -12.45
N ASN A 97 26.60 -3.99 -12.58
CA ASN A 97 25.94 -3.38 -11.43
C ASN A 97 24.76 -4.26 -10.96
N GLY A 98 24.72 -4.59 -9.67
CA GLY A 98 23.71 -5.48 -9.09
C GLY A 98 22.27 -4.95 -9.20
N LYS A 99 22.07 -3.65 -8.95
CA LYS A 99 20.76 -3.00 -9.09
C LYS A 99 20.28 -3.01 -10.54
N PHE A 100 21.18 -2.69 -11.48
CA PHE A 100 20.88 -2.78 -12.91
C PHE A 100 20.45 -4.20 -13.30
N LEU A 101 21.19 -5.23 -12.85
CA LEU A 101 20.83 -6.62 -13.09
C LEU A 101 19.47 -6.95 -12.49
N SER A 102 19.22 -6.56 -11.24
CA SER A 102 17.94 -6.78 -10.55
C SER A 102 16.76 -6.18 -11.33
N ILE A 103 16.88 -4.94 -11.80
CA ILE A 103 15.85 -4.28 -12.61
C ILE A 103 15.67 -4.98 -13.96
N TYR A 104 16.77 -5.37 -14.63
CA TYR A 104 16.69 -6.09 -15.90
C TYR A 104 16.00 -7.46 -15.75
N LEU A 105 16.27 -8.19 -14.67
CA LEU A 105 15.62 -9.49 -14.39
C LEU A 105 14.11 -9.36 -14.12
N LYS A 106 13.60 -8.15 -13.82
CA LYS A 106 12.16 -7.87 -13.72
C LYS A 106 11.52 -7.51 -15.07
N SER A 107 12.33 -7.29 -16.12
CA SER A 107 11.85 -6.80 -17.41
C SER A 107 11.12 -7.86 -18.25
N GLU A 108 10.21 -7.41 -19.13
CA GLU A 108 9.56 -8.28 -20.12
C GLU A 108 10.55 -8.99 -21.05
N ASP A 109 11.72 -8.39 -21.28
CA ASP A 109 12.76 -9.01 -22.13
C ASP A 109 13.40 -10.22 -21.48
N PHE A 110 13.71 -10.14 -20.18
CA PHE A 110 14.15 -11.29 -19.42
C PHE A 110 13.06 -12.35 -19.34
N GLU A 111 11.82 -11.97 -19.05
CA GLU A 111 10.71 -12.92 -18.91
C GLU A 111 10.46 -13.69 -20.20
N ARG A 112 10.44 -13.04 -21.37
CA ARG A 112 10.36 -13.74 -22.67
C ARG A 112 11.47 -14.77 -22.87
N GLN A 113 12.71 -14.42 -22.52
CA GLN A 113 13.85 -15.35 -22.61
C GLN A 113 13.70 -16.50 -21.63
N LYS A 114 13.32 -16.21 -20.38
CA LYS A 114 13.10 -17.23 -19.34
C LYS A 114 12.03 -18.22 -19.77
N GLU A 115 10.88 -17.73 -20.23
CA GLU A 115 9.78 -18.56 -20.70
C GLU A 115 10.16 -19.46 -21.87
N LYS A 116 10.94 -18.95 -22.83
CA LYS A 116 11.45 -19.72 -23.98
C LYS A 116 12.31 -20.91 -23.54
N TYR A 117 13.01 -20.81 -22.41
CA TYR A 117 13.92 -21.85 -21.91
C TYR A 117 13.37 -22.62 -20.71
N CYS A 118 12.12 -22.37 -20.31
CA CYS A 118 11.42 -23.20 -19.34
C CYS A 118 11.05 -24.55 -19.93
N SER A 119 11.09 -25.60 -19.11
CA SER A 119 10.72 -26.97 -19.48
C SER A 119 9.95 -27.65 -18.35
N GLY A 120 9.18 -28.70 -18.67
CA GLY A 120 8.37 -29.47 -17.72
C GLY A 120 6.87 -29.35 -17.98
N ALA A 121 6.11 -30.43 -17.76
CA ALA A 121 4.69 -30.51 -18.09
C ALA A 121 3.78 -29.83 -17.05
N THR A 122 3.96 -30.14 -15.75
CA THR A 122 3.07 -29.67 -14.68
C THR A 122 3.60 -28.43 -13.96
N GLN A 123 4.91 -28.32 -13.76
CA GLN A 123 5.57 -27.17 -13.13
C GLN A 123 6.72 -26.69 -14.02
N PRO A 124 6.43 -25.98 -15.12
CA PRO A 124 7.46 -25.50 -16.02
C PRO A 124 8.38 -24.49 -15.30
N ALA A 125 9.68 -24.76 -15.32
CA ALA A 125 10.70 -23.92 -14.69
C ALA A 125 11.98 -23.89 -15.53
N ILE A 126 12.78 -22.84 -15.37
CA ILE A 126 14.06 -22.72 -16.06
C ILE A 126 15.15 -23.51 -15.34
N THR A 127 15.85 -24.34 -16.11
CA THR A 127 16.98 -25.14 -15.64
C THR A 127 18.29 -24.33 -15.68
N ASN A 128 19.34 -24.78 -14.99
CA ASN A 128 20.65 -24.13 -15.10
C ASN A 128 21.18 -24.12 -16.56
N ALA A 129 20.84 -25.13 -17.36
CA ALA A 129 21.15 -25.17 -18.78
C ALA A 129 20.36 -24.13 -19.60
N GLY A 130 19.11 -23.83 -19.20
CA GLY A 130 18.32 -22.75 -19.76
C GLY A 130 18.90 -21.38 -19.42
N ILE A 131 19.30 -21.16 -18.16
CA ILE A 131 19.90 -19.90 -17.69
C ILE A 131 21.18 -19.57 -18.49
N LYS A 132 22.01 -20.58 -18.81
CA LYS A 132 23.21 -20.40 -19.67
C LYS A 132 22.90 -19.77 -21.04
N LYS A 133 21.66 -19.88 -21.54
CA LYS A 133 21.22 -19.35 -22.84
C LYS A 133 20.64 -17.94 -22.76
N ILE A 134 20.40 -17.42 -21.56
CA ILE A 134 19.89 -16.06 -21.36
C ILE A 134 20.99 -15.05 -21.65
N THR A 135 20.63 -13.96 -22.32
CA THR A 135 21.50 -12.81 -22.56
C THR A 135 20.99 -11.56 -21.87
N VAL A 136 21.91 -10.75 -21.35
CA VAL A 136 21.64 -9.46 -20.71
C VAL A 136 22.22 -8.31 -21.54
N PRO A 137 21.58 -7.13 -21.56
CA PRO A 137 22.21 -5.91 -22.04
C PRO A 137 23.43 -5.59 -21.18
N CYS A 138 24.54 -5.22 -21.83
CA CYS A 138 25.78 -4.88 -21.16
C CYS A 138 26.29 -3.51 -21.67
N PRO A 139 25.64 -2.39 -21.25
CA PRO A 139 26.20 -1.07 -21.46
C PRO A 139 27.40 -0.83 -20.52
N PRO A 140 28.18 0.25 -20.74
CA PRO A 140 29.24 0.64 -19.81
C PRO A 140 28.76 0.70 -18.35
N LEU A 141 29.63 0.36 -17.40
CA LEU A 141 29.26 0.27 -15.98
C LEU A 141 28.61 1.56 -15.45
N ASP A 142 29.13 2.71 -15.87
CA ASP A 142 28.58 4.03 -15.56
C ASP A 142 27.13 4.20 -16.06
N ASP A 143 26.84 3.72 -17.26
CA ASP A 143 25.49 3.74 -17.82
C ASP A 143 24.57 2.75 -17.09
N GLN A 144 25.10 1.59 -16.66
CA GLN A 144 24.34 0.67 -15.80
C GLN A 144 23.94 1.36 -14.48
N LYS A 145 24.87 2.08 -13.85
CA LYS A 145 24.61 2.86 -12.62
C LYS A 145 23.55 3.94 -12.86
N ARG A 146 23.67 4.73 -13.94
CA ARG A 146 22.69 5.76 -14.32
C ARG A 146 21.30 5.19 -14.57
N ILE A 147 21.21 4.10 -15.32
CA ILE A 147 19.95 3.41 -15.61
C ILE A 147 19.31 2.91 -14.32
N ALA A 148 20.10 2.25 -13.46
CA ALA A 148 19.61 1.72 -12.20
C ALA A 148 19.09 2.83 -11.27
N HIS A 149 19.80 3.95 -11.22
CA HIS A 149 19.38 5.13 -10.44
C HIS A 149 18.08 5.73 -10.97
N LEU A 150 17.99 5.96 -12.28
CA LEU A 150 16.80 6.56 -12.90
C LEU A 150 15.57 5.68 -12.71
N LEU A 151 15.66 4.39 -13.04
CA LEU A 151 14.54 3.45 -12.89
C LEU A 151 14.21 3.21 -11.42
N GLY A 152 15.21 3.16 -10.54
CA GLY A 152 15.01 3.07 -9.09
C GLY A 152 14.25 4.27 -8.51
N LYS A 153 14.56 5.50 -8.96
CA LYS A 153 13.79 6.70 -8.57
C LYS A 153 12.31 6.56 -8.96
N VAL A 154 12.01 6.05 -10.16
CA VAL A 154 10.62 5.84 -10.60
C VAL A 154 9.93 4.73 -9.80
N GLU A 155 10.59 3.59 -9.55
CA GLU A 155 10.05 2.51 -8.70
C GLU A 155 9.72 3.02 -7.29
N TRP A 156 10.59 3.85 -6.71
CA TRP A 156 10.34 4.48 -5.42
C TRP A 156 9.11 5.42 -5.44
N LEU A 157 8.97 6.25 -6.48
CA LEU A 157 7.79 7.11 -6.64
C LEU A 157 6.50 6.30 -6.76
N ILE A 158 6.51 5.18 -7.49
CA ILE A 158 5.41 4.23 -7.60
C ILE A 158 5.06 3.68 -6.21
N GLY A 159 6.08 3.20 -5.47
CA GLY A 159 5.92 2.71 -4.10
C GLY A 159 5.27 3.74 -3.18
N ARG A 160 5.73 4.99 -3.20
CA ARG A 160 5.13 6.09 -2.43
C ARG A 160 3.69 6.37 -2.82
N ARG A 161 3.33 6.33 -4.11
CA ARG A 161 1.93 6.52 -4.54
C ARG A 161 1.03 5.39 -4.03
N LYS A 162 1.49 4.14 -4.07
CA LYS A 162 0.76 3.00 -3.49
C LYS A 162 0.57 3.18 -1.97
N GLN A 163 1.62 3.62 -1.26
CA GLN A 163 1.53 3.91 0.18
C GLN A 163 0.54 5.04 0.49
N HIS A 164 0.55 6.15 -0.25
CA HIS A 164 -0.41 7.24 -0.05
C HIS A 164 -1.86 6.78 -0.26
N LEU A 165 -2.12 5.88 -1.22
CA LEU A 165 -3.45 5.31 -1.40
C LEU A 165 -3.90 4.51 -0.17
N GLN A 166 -3.00 3.70 0.40
CA GLN A 166 -3.26 2.95 1.64
C GLN A 166 -3.52 3.89 2.82
N GLN A 167 -2.70 4.92 3.02
CA GLN A 167 -2.89 5.90 4.09
C GLN A 167 -4.26 6.63 3.99
N LEU A 168 -4.73 6.89 2.77
CA LEU A 168 -6.05 7.46 2.54
C LEU A 168 -7.19 6.45 2.81
N ASP A 169 -6.95 5.14 2.70
CA ASP A 169 -7.86 4.11 3.18
C ASP A 169 -7.90 4.05 4.71
N ASP A 170 -6.73 4.03 5.35
CA ASP A 170 -6.59 3.99 6.81
C ASP A 170 -7.19 5.23 7.49
N LEU A 171 -7.07 6.41 6.85
CA LEU A 171 -7.69 7.64 7.31
C LEU A 171 -9.23 7.52 7.35
N LEU A 172 -9.85 6.95 6.32
CA LEU A 172 -11.32 6.80 6.29
C LEU A 172 -11.81 5.85 7.38
N GLU A 173 -11.07 4.77 7.61
CA GLU A 173 -11.38 3.84 8.69
C GLU A 173 -11.22 4.50 10.06
N SER A 174 -10.13 5.23 10.27
CA SER A 174 -9.85 5.94 11.53
C SER A 174 -10.92 6.99 11.83
N VAL A 175 -11.27 7.84 10.85
CA VAL A 175 -12.34 8.85 11.00
C VAL A 175 -13.69 8.18 11.24
N PHE A 176 -13.99 7.05 10.59
CA PHE A 176 -15.22 6.31 10.83
C PHE A 176 -15.29 5.83 12.29
N LEU A 177 -14.21 5.21 12.79
CA LEU A 177 -14.15 4.71 14.17
C LEU A 177 -14.19 5.84 15.20
N GLU A 178 -13.55 6.97 14.93
CA GLU A 178 -13.63 8.15 15.78
C GLU A 178 -15.06 8.69 15.89
N MET A 179 -15.74 8.86 14.74
CA MET A 179 -17.09 9.40 14.68
C MET A 179 -18.13 8.43 15.26
N PHE A 180 -18.06 7.16 14.88
CA PHE A 180 -19.14 6.19 15.11
C PHE A 180 -18.79 5.05 16.07
N GLY A 181 -17.51 4.85 16.38
CA GLY A 181 -17.01 3.70 17.15
C GLY A 181 -16.96 2.42 16.32
N ASP A 182 -16.58 1.32 16.96
CA ASP A 182 -16.70 -0.01 16.37
C ASP A 182 -18.19 -0.35 16.17
N PRO A 183 -18.65 -0.65 14.94
CA PRO A 183 -20.07 -0.86 14.64
C PRO A 183 -20.63 -2.18 15.23
N VAL A 184 -19.76 -3.13 15.55
CA VAL A 184 -20.13 -4.40 16.18
C VAL A 184 -20.29 -4.19 17.68
N ARG A 185 -19.28 -3.62 18.34
CA ARG A 185 -19.27 -3.33 19.79
C ARG A 185 -20.28 -2.24 20.16
N ASN A 186 -20.52 -1.30 19.25
CA ASN A 186 -21.45 -0.17 19.39
C ASN A 186 -21.25 0.63 20.69
N GLU A 187 -20.00 1.00 20.97
CA GLU A 187 -19.60 1.67 22.22
C GLU A 187 -20.31 3.02 22.43
N LYS A 188 -20.70 3.67 21.34
CA LYS A 188 -21.44 4.95 21.35
C LYS A 188 -22.96 4.77 21.47
N GLY A 189 -23.47 3.54 21.57
CA GLY A 189 -24.88 3.25 21.85
C GLY A 189 -25.86 3.68 20.76
N TRP A 190 -25.46 3.65 19.49
CA TRP A 190 -26.35 3.99 18.38
C TRP A 190 -27.52 2.99 18.25
N ASP A 191 -28.63 3.43 17.67
CA ASP A 191 -29.70 2.53 17.24
C ASP A 191 -29.12 1.46 16.29
N LYS A 192 -29.58 0.22 16.43
CA LYS A 192 -29.03 -0.94 15.70
C LYS A 192 -30.13 -1.72 14.96
N PRO A 193 -30.85 -1.08 14.02
CA PRO A 193 -31.95 -1.74 13.32
C PRO A 193 -31.44 -2.77 12.31
N GLU A 194 -32.35 -3.64 11.87
CA GLU A 194 -32.10 -4.59 10.77
C GLU A 194 -31.86 -3.87 9.43
N LEU A 195 -31.03 -4.45 8.55
CA LEU A 195 -30.69 -3.88 7.24
C LEU A 195 -31.91 -3.56 6.36
N LYS A 196 -33.01 -4.31 6.48
CA LYS A 196 -34.28 -3.98 5.79
C LYS A 196 -34.82 -2.59 6.14
N GLN A 197 -34.41 -2.01 7.26
CA GLN A 197 -34.79 -0.67 7.68
C GLN A 197 -33.93 0.43 7.05
N PHE A 198 -32.74 0.11 6.53
CA PHE A 198 -31.84 1.05 5.87
C PHE A 198 -32.28 1.41 4.44
N GLY A 199 -32.98 0.49 3.76
CA GLY A 199 -33.29 0.65 2.35
C GLY A 199 -34.14 -0.48 1.79
N LYS A 200 -34.57 -0.32 0.53
CA LYS A 200 -35.21 -1.40 -0.21
C LYS A 200 -34.14 -2.40 -0.63
N ILE A 201 -34.28 -3.64 -0.19
CA ILE A 201 -33.34 -4.73 -0.51
C ILE A 201 -33.87 -5.58 -1.66
N SER A 202 -33.05 -5.72 -2.70
CA SER A 202 -33.32 -6.55 -3.87
C SER A 202 -32.14 -7.48 -4.14
N THR A 203 -32.45 -8.70 -4.59
CA THR A 203 -31.46 -9.66 -5.09
C THR A 203 -31.53 -9.69 -6.59
N GLY A 204 -30.39 -9.66 -7.27
CA GLY A 204 -30.36 -9.66 -8.71
C GLY A 204 -30.86 -10.97 -9.32
N ASN A 205 -30.88 -11.03 -10.65
CA ASN A 205 -31.33 -12.20 -11.38
C ASN A 205 -30.46 -12.45 -12.61
N THR A 206 -30.47 -13.69 -13.11
CA THR A 206 -29.89 -14.05 -14.41
C THR A 206 -31.03 -14.37 -15.38
N PRO A 207 -31.39 -13.46 -16.30
CA PRO A 207 -32.32 -13.77 -17.38
C PRO A 207 -31.88 -15.01 -18.17
N PRO A 208 -32.79 -15.89 -18.61
CA PRO A 208 -32.43 -17.15 -19.26
C PRO A 208 -31.51 -16.93 -20.47
N ARG A 209 -30.29 -17.48 -20.41
CA ARG A 209 -29.32 -17.43 -21.52
C ARG A 209 -29.79 -18.17 -22.78
N LYS A 210 -30.69 -19.14 -22.62
CA LYS A 210 -31.30 -19.87 -23.72
C LYS A 210 -32.24 -19.02 -24.57
N ASP A 211 -32.66 -17.86 -24.08
CA ASP A 211 -33.48 -16.88 -24.79
C ASP A 211 -32.59 -15.67 -25.14
N PRO A 212 -32.03 -15.60 -26.37
CA PRO A 212 -31.10 -14.55 -26.78
C PRO A 212 -31.72 -13.15 -26.78
N SER A 213 -33.05 -13.05 -26.82
CA SER A 213 -33.74 -11.75 -26.81
C SER A 213 -33.48 -10.96 -25.53
N ASN A 214 -33.06 -11.61 -24.44
CA ASN A 214 -32.69 -10.96 -23.17
C ASN A 214 -31.36 -10.19 -23.25
N TYR A 215 -30.55 -10.44 -24.28
CA TYR A 215 -29.19 -9.93 -24.43
C TYR A 215 -28.94 -9.32 -25.84
N SER A 216 -30.01 -9.11 -26.61
CA SER A 216 -29.95 -8.70 -28.02
C SER A 216 -29.56 -7.24 -28.24
N SER A 217 -29.59 -6.39 -27.21
CA SER A 217 -29.22 -4.97 -27.25
C SER A 217 -28.45 -4.59 -25.99
N ARG A 218 -27.67 -3.49 -26.05
CA ARG A 218 -26.94 -2.94 -24.91
C ARG A 218 -27.77 -1.88 -24.19
N HIS A 219 -28.94 -2.27 -23.67
CA HIS A 219 -29.87 -1.33 -23.04
C HIS A 219 -29.42 -0.90 -21.63
N ILE A 220 -29.08 -1.87 -20.76
CA ILE A 220 -28.64 -1.60 -19.38
C ILE A 220 -27.47 -2.49 -18.99
N GLU A 221 -26.49 -1.94 -18.29
CA GLU A 221 -25.36 -2.71 -17.74
C GLU A 221 -25.86 -3.81 -16.80
N TRP A 222 -25.28 -5.00 -16.93
CA TRP A 222 -25.57 -6.14 -16.09
C TRP A 222 -24.38 -6.47 -15.19
N ILE A 223 -24.41 -5.89 -13.98
CA ILE A 223 -23.34 -5.93 -12.99
C ILE A 223 -23.25 -7.33 -12.36
N LYS A 224 -22.00 -7.79 -12.21
CA LYS A 224 -21.64 -9.04 -11.56
C LYS A 224 -20.60 -8.81 -10.47
N THR A 225 -20.26 -9.86 -9.74
CA THR A 225 -19.37 -9.78 -8.56
C THR A 225 -17.92 -9.40 -8.89
N ASP A 226 -17.50 -9.49 -10.16
CA ASP A 226 -16.23 -8.99 -10.69
C ASP A 226 -16.21 -7.47 -10.89
N ASN A 227 -17.39 -6.84 -11.02
CA ASN A 227 -17.52 -5.38 -11.09
C ASN A 227 -17.50 -4.69 -9.71
N ILE A 228 -17.51 -5.48 -8.63
CA ILE A 228 -17.44 -4.99 -7.25
C ILE A 228 -16.01 -5.23 -6.72
N SER A 229 -15.16 -4.22 -6.89
CA SER A 229 -13.78 -4.21 -6.40
C SER A 229 -13.72 -3.86 -4.91
N ALA A 230 -12.75 -4.43 -4.17
CA ALA A 230 -12.58 -4.14 -2.75
C ALA A 230 -12.16 -2.68 -2.48
N ASP A 231 -11.39 -2.09 -3.41
CA ASP A 231 -10.72 -0.80 -3.21
C ASP A 231 -11.39 0.35 -3.98
N SER A 232 -12.57 0.10 -4.56
CA SER A 232 -13.34 1.12 -5.29
C SER A 232 -14.61 1.46 -4.55
N VAL A 233 -14.92 2.75 -4.47
CA VAL A 233 -16.20 3.23 -3.94
C VAL A 233 -17.33 2.89 -4.90
N PHE A 234 -17.08 2.93 -6.20
CA PHE A 234 -18.08 2.72 -7.24
C PHE A 234 -17.86 1.44 -8.03
N ILE A 235 -18.95 0.89 -8.55
CA ILE A 235 -18.93 -0.26 -9.47
C ILE A 235 -18.18 0.06 -10.77
N SER A 236 -17.38 -0.90 -11.25
CA SER A 236 -16.74 -0.79 -12.57
C SER A 236 -17.77 -0.91 -13.69
N GLN A 237 -17.38 -0.55 -14.92
CA GLN A 237 -18.20 -0.82 -16.10
C GLN A 237 -18.38 -2.33 -16.30
N ALA A 238 -19.62 -2.77 -16.58
CA ALA A 238 -19.89 -4.15 -16.94
C ALA A 238 -19.53 -4.45 -18.41
N ALA A 239 -19.01 -5.66 -18.63
CA ALA A 239 -18.77 -6.18 -19.97
C ALA A 239 -20.07 -6.63 -20.66
N GLU A 240 -21.08 -7.02 -19.88
CA GLU A 240 -22.35 -7.54 -20.37
C GLU A 240 -23.52 -6.60 -20.08
N TYR A 241 -24.52 -6.68 -20.93
CA TYR A 241 -25.71 -5.83 -20.90
C TYR A 241 -26.95 -6.70 -21.06
N LEU A 242 -28.06 -6.25 -20.47
CA LEU A 242 -29.38 -6.76 -20.81
C LEU A 242 -29.99 -5.88 -21.89
N SER A 243 -30.82 -6.48 -22.73
CA SER A 243 -31.74 -5.76 -23.61
C SER A 243 -32.91 -5.17 -22.84
N GLU A 244 -33.77 -4.40 -23.50
CA GLU A 244 -35.05 -3.95 -22.96
C GLU A 244 -35.87 -5.14 -22.41
N THR A 245 -35.98 -6.22 -23.20
CA THR A 245 -36.67 -7.46 -22.80
C THR A 245 -36.02 -8.09 -21.58
N GLY A 246 -34.69 -8.17 -21.56
CA GLY A 246 -33.95 -8.73 -20.42
C GLY A 246 -34.12 -7.90 -19.15
N ALA A 247 -34.11 -6.58 -19.27
CA ALA A 247 -34.25 -5.64 -18.17
C ALA A 247 -35.61 -5.76 -17.47
N THR A 248 -36.69 -6.10 -18.19
CA THR A 248 -38.00 -6.37 -17.55
C THR A 248 -38.00 -7.58 -16.61
N LYS A 249 -37.02 -8.48 -16.76
CA LYS A 249 -36.89 -9.74 -15.99
C LYS A 249 -35.86 -9.65 -14.86
N ALA A 250 -35.21 -8.51 -14.68
CA ALA A 250 -34.16 -8.31 -13.69
C ALA A 250 -34.45 -7.06 -12.83
N PRO A 251 -34.24 -7.11 -11.51
CA PRO A 251 -34.30 -5.91 -10.68
C PRO A 251 -33.22 -4.91 -11.09
N THR A 252 -33.57 -3.63 -11.04
CA THR A 252 -32.66 -2.52 -11.25
C THR A 252 -32.52 -1.69 -9.97
N VAL A 253 -31.36 -1.04 -9.83
CA VAL A 253 -31.11 -0.04 -8.81
C VAL A 253 -30.55 1.23 -9.46
N THR A 254 -30.64 2.33 -8.73
CA THR A 254 -30.22 3.65 -9.22
C THR A 254 -29.00 4.16 -8.44
N LYS A 255 -28.51 5.35 -8.81
CA LYS A 255 -27.41 6.02 -8.14
C LYS A 255 -27.61 6.05 -6.62
N GLY A 256 -26.54 5.75 -5.88
CA GLY A 256 -26.51 5.68 -4.42
C GLY A 256 -26.90 4.33 -3.83
N ALA A 257 -27.31 3.35 -4.62
CA ALA A 257 -27.55 2.00 -4.12
C ALA A 257 -26.24 1.31 -3.73
N LEU A 258 -26.19 0.68 -2.57
CA LEU A 258 -25.09 -0.18 -2.15
C LEU A 258 -25.29 -1.57 -2.74
N MET A 259 -24.33 -2.06 -3.51
CA MET A 259 -24.30 -3.40 -4.08
C MET A 259 -23.31 -4.26 -3.31
N VAL A 260 -23.73 -5.45 -2.88
CA VAL A 260 -22.94 -6.33 -2.01
C VAL A 260 -22.86 -7.73 -2.60
N ALA A 261 -21.65 -8.25 -2.76
CA ALA A 261 -21.43 -9.64 -3.16
C ALA A 261 -21.79 -10.60 -2.01
N CYS A 262 -22.82 -11.42 -2.21
CA CYS A 262 -23.37 -12.33 -1.20
C CYS A 262 -23.20 -13.82 -1.54
N ILE A 263 -22.79 -14.13 -2.78
CA ILE A 263 -22.47 -15.49 -3.22
C ILE A 263 -21.12 -15.45 -3.93
N ALA A 264 -20.14 -16.18 -3.41
CA ALA A 264 -18.82 -16.27 -4.04
C ALA A 264 -18.17 -17.64 -3.82
N GLY A 265 -17.15 -17.94 -4.64
CA GLY A 265 -16.34 -19.16 -4.51
C GLY A 265 -15.40 -19.16 -3.29
N SER A 266 -15.16 -17.99 -2.68
CA SER A 266 -14.36 -17.82 -1.46
C SER A 266 -15.09 -16.93 -0.45
N VAL A 267 -14.79 -17.15 0.85
CA VAL A 267 -15.32 -16.35 1.96
C VAL A 267 -14.92 -14.89 1.84
N GLU A 268 -13.67 -14.64 1.44
CA GLU A 268 -13.07 -13.31 1.31
C GLU A 268 -13.82 -12.40 0.32
N SER A 269 -14.50 -13.02 -0.65
CA SER A 269 -15.26 -12.33 -1.68
C SER A 269 -16.67 -11.92 -1.22
N ILE A 270 -17.18 -12.51 -0.14
CA ILE A 270 -18.47 -12.16 0.47
C ILE A 270 -18.30 -10.88 1.27
N GLY A 271 -19.29 -9.99 1.17
CA GLY A 271 -19.30 -8.70 1.85
C GLY A 271 -18.51 -7.61 1.13
N ARG A 272 -17.91 -7.90 -0.03
CA ARG A 272 -17.40 -6.84 -0.92
C ARG A 272 -18.57 -5.97 -1.36
N ALA A 273 -18.41 -4.66 -1.22
CA ALA A 273 -19.45 -3.70 -1.50
C ALA A 273 -18.95 -2.56 -2.39
N ALA A 274 -19.84 -1.98 -3.17
CA ALA A 274 -19.60 -0.78 -3.97
C ALA A 274 -20.92 -0.05 -4.22
N LEU A 275 -20.85 1.25 -4.48
CA LEU A 275 -22.00 2.09 -4.81
C LEU A 275 -22.26 2.07 -6.32
N ALA A 276 -23.54 2.05 -6.69
CA ALA A 276 -23.96 2.40 -8.03
C ALA A 276 -23.90 3.92 -8.19
N ASP A 277 -23.24 4.40 -9.24
CA ASP A 277 -23.21 5.81 -9.67
C ASP A 277 -24.20 6.09 -10.81
N ARG A 278 -24.82 5.03 -11.35
CA ARG A 278 -25.74 5.00 -12.49
C ARG A 278 -26.81 3.93 -12.30
N THR A 279 -27.83 3.92 -13.16
CA THR A 279 -28.88 2.89 -13.13
C THR A 279 -28.36 1.59 -13.74
N VAL A 280 -28.48 0.48 -13.00
CA VAL A 280 -27.92 -0.81 -13.40
C VAL A 280 -28.83 -1.99 -13.04
N ALA A 281 -28.75 -3.06 -13.83
CA ALA A 281 -29.25 -4.38 -13.46
C ALA A 281 -28.10 -5.24 -12.91
N PHE A 282 -28.40 -6.31 -12.19
CA PHE A 282 -27.35 -7.12 -11.54
C PHE A 282 -27.73 -8.59 -11.38
N ASN A 283 -26.72 -9.43 -11.21
CA ASN A 283 -26.89 -10.88 -11.12
C ASN A 283 -27.31 -11.35 -9.71
N GLN A 284 -27.72 -12.61 -9.63
CA GLN A 284 -28.22 -13.29 -8.43
C GLN A 284 -27.21 -13.43 -7.29
N GLN A 285 -25.93 -13.15 -7.55
CA GLN A 285 -24.89 -13.20 -6.53
C GLN A 285 -24.78 -11.91 -5.73
N ILE A 286 -25.52 -10.87 -6.14
CA ILE A 286 -25.49 -9.54 -5.55
C ILE A 286 -26.83 -9.23 -4.90
N ASN A 287 -26.78 -8.79 -3.65
CA ASN A 287 -27.87 -8.07 -3.01
C ASN A 287 -27.57 -6.57 -3.10
N ALA A 288 -28.59 -5.77 -3.42
CA ALA A 288 -28.49 -4.32 -3.44
C ALA A 288 -29.42 -3.70 -2.41
N ILE A 289 -28.95 -2.62 -1.77
CA ILE A 289 -29.71 -1.78 -0.85
C ILE A 289 -29.89 -0.43 -1.52
N GLN A 290 -31.11 -0.08 -1.91
CA GLN A 290 -31.44 1.29 -2.28
C GLN A 290 -31.76 2.06 -0.99
N PRO A 291 -30.86 2.95 -0.51
CA PRO A 291 -31.01 3.57 0.80
C PRO A 291 -32.24 4.48 0.87
N LYS A 292 -32.82 4.57 2.07
CA LYS A 292 -33.84 5.57 2.41
C LYS A 292 -33.20 6.95 2.59
N LYS A 293 -34.03 7.99 2.71
CA LYS A 293 -33.59 9.38 2.87
C LYS A 293 -32.75 9.64 4.13
N ASP A 294 -32.92 8.82 5.16
CA ASP A 294 -32.23 8.89 6.45
C ASP A 294 -30.95 8.03 6.50
N VAL A 295 -30.49 7.52 5.35
CA VAL A 295 -29.26 6.74 5.22
C VAL A 295 -28.40 7.32 4.11
N ASN A 296 -27.23 7.84 4.46
CA ASN A 296 -26.28 8.33 3.47
C ASN A 296 -25.55 7.15 2.79
N PRO A 297 -25.50 7.10 1.43
CA PRO A 297 -24.81 6.02 0.70
C PRO A 297 -23.34 5.83 1.07
N PHE A 298 -22.57 6.90 1.29
CA PHE A 298 -21.15 6.81 1.61
C PHE A 298 -20.91 6.28 3.01
N PHE A 299 -21.73 6.71 3.98
CA PHE A 299 -21.73 6.11 5.32
C PHE A 299 -22.02 4.60 5.23
N LEU A 300 -23.09 4.23 4.50
CA LEU A 300 -23.48 2.83 4.34
C LEU A 300 -22.37 1.99 3.68
N TYR A 301 -21.69 2.53 2.67
CA TYR A 301 -20.54 1.89 2.03
C TYR A 301 -19.39 1.62 3.01
N VAL A 302 -18.96 2.62 3.78
CA VAL A 302 -17.84 2.44 4.72
C VAL A 302 -18.25 1.54 5.87
N LEU A 303 -19.49 1.66 6.38
CA LEU A 303 -20.04 0.78 7.41
C LEU A 303 -19.92 -0.71 7.00
N PHE A 304 -20.21 -1.03 5.74
CA PHE A 304 -20.03 -2.39 5.21
C PHE A 304 -18.56 -2.80 5.08
N LYS A 305 -17.69 -1.86 4.68
CA LYS A 305 -16.25 -2.11 4.57
C LYS A 305 -15.64 -2.46 5.94
N VAL A 306 -15.93 -1.68 6.98
CA VAL A 306 -15.41 -1.92 8.34
C VAL A 306 -16.08 -3.13 9.02
N SER A 307 -17.32 -3.44 8.64
CA SER A 307 -18.10 -4.56 9.23
C SER A 307 -17.98 -5.86 8.43
N LYS A 308 -17.00 -5.98 7.52
CA LYS A 308 -16.89 -7.11 6.58
C LYS A 308 -16.87 -8.47 7.30
N ALA A 309 -16.06 -8.61 8.35
CA ALA A 309 -15.97 -9.86 9.11
C ALA A 309 -17.31 -10.23 9.79
N TYR A 310 -18.02 -9.23 10.33
CA TYR A 310 -19.34 -9.40 10.92
C TYR A 310 -20.40 -9.80 9.89
N ILE A 311 -20.38 -9.22 8.69
CA ILE A 311 -21.28 -9.62 7.60
C ILE A 311 -20.99 -11.07 7.18
N GLN A 312 -19.71 -11.45 7.10
CA GLN A 312 -19.30 -12.80 6.74
C GLN A 312 -19.70 -13.85 7.78
N SER A 313 -19.83 -13.49 9.06
CA SER A 313 -20.27 -14.44 10.09
C SER A 313 -21.72 -14.88 9.94
N HIS A 314 -22.52 -14.16 9.15
CA HIS A 314 -23.91 -14.50 8.84
C HIS A 314 -24.05 -15.39 7.58
N ALA A 315 -22.95 -15.63 6.85
CA ALA A 315 -22.98 -16.51 5.68
C ALA A 315 -23.09 -17.99 6.11
N SER A 316 -23.72 -18.80 5.26
CA SER A 316 -23.90 -20.24 5.53
C SER A 316 -22.55 -20.96 5.74
N LYS A 317 -22.55 -22.00 6.60
CA LYS A 317 -21.37 -22.84 6.90
C LYS A 317 -21.06 -23.87 5.80
N GLY A 318 -21.82 -23.90 4.71
CA GLY A 318 -21.65 -24.85 3.60
C GLY A 318 -20.46 -24.52 2.68
N MET A 319 -20.13 -25.46 1.79
CA MET A 319 -18.99 -25.34 0.86
C MET A 319 -19.11 -24.14 -0.11
N LYS A 320 -20.34 -23.80 -0.52
CA LYS A 320 -20.65 -22.49 -1.11
C LYS A 320 -21.20 -21.62 0.01
N LYS A 321 -20.36 -20.77 0.59
CA LYS A 321 -20.82 -19.78 1.55
C LYS A 321 -21.77 -18.82 0.85
N ILE A 322 -23.01 -18.74 1.35
CA ILE A 322 -24.09 -17.96 0.75
C ILE A 322 -24.70 -17.12 1.86
N LEU A 323 -24.88 -15.83 1.59
CA LEU A 323 -25.69 -14.93 2.41
C LEU A 323 -27.03 -14.70 1.69
N THR A 324 -28.07 -15.38 2.12
CA THR A 324 -29.40 -15.29 1.47
C THR A 324 -29.98 -13.88 1.66
N LYS A 325 -30.95 -13.48 0.83
CA LYS A 325 -31.65 -12.20 1.01
C LYS A 325 -32.27 -12.09 2.41
N GLY A 326 -32.92 -13.16 2.89
CA GLY A 326 -33.60 -13.16 4.18
C GLY A 326 -32.64 -13.04 5.35
N ASP A 327 -31.46 -13.67 5.28
CA ASP A 327 -30.42 -13.52 6.30
C ASP A 327 -29.78 -12.13 6.22
N PHE A 328 -29.53 -11.64 5.01
CA PHE A 328 -29.02 -10.30 4.75
C PHE A 328 -29.93 -9.21 5.32
N GLU A 329 -31.24 -9.30 5.10
CA GLU A 329 -32.22 -8.34 5.60
C GLU A 329 -32.25 -8.22 7.13
N LYS A 330 -31.88 -9.30 7.85
CA LYS A 330 -31.91 -9.39 9.32
C LYS A 330 -30.62 -8.96 10.00
N ILE A 331 -29.53 -8.73 9.27
CA ILE A 331 -28.28 -8.25 9.86
C ILE A 331 -28.56 -6.91 10.53
N THR A 332 -28.15 -6.74 11.78
CA THR A 332 -28.34 -5.50 12.54
C THR A 332 -27.07 -4.65 12.50
N MET A 333 -27.22 -3.37 12.19
CA MET A 333 -26.09 -2.46 11.98
C MET A 333 -26.37 -1.11 12.63
N ILE A 334 -25.34 -0.40 13.06
CA ILE A 334 -25.52 0.92 13.67
C ILE A 334 -26.15 1.89 12.67
N LYS A 335 -27.05 2.74 13.15
CA LYS A 335 -27.71 3.80 12.39
C LYS A 335 -27.64 5.13 13.16
N PRO A 336 -26.48 5.81 13.14
CA PRO A 336 -26.34 7.14 13.71
C PRO A 336 -27.25 8.17 13.02
N PRO A 337 -27.48 9.36 13.61
CA PRO A 337 -28.24 10.45 12.98
C PRO A 337 -27.71 10.81 11.58
N VAL A 338 -28.61 11.11 10.65
CA VAL A 338 -28.27 11.36 9.24
C VAL A 338 -27.34 12.56 9.06
N GLU A 339 -27.39 13.52 9.99
CA GLU A 339 -26.53 14.70 10.03
C GLU A 339 -25.05 14.29 10.18
N LEU A 340 -24.74 13.37 11.10
CA LEU A 340 -23.38 12.85 11.29
C LEU A 340 -22.95 11.99 10.09
N GLN A 341 -23.87 11.19 9.53
CA GLN A 341 -23.60 10.42 8.32
C GLN A 341 -23.23 11.35 7.15
N ASN A 342 -23.88 12.50 7.01
CA ASN A 342 -23.59 13.49 5.97
C ASN A 342 -22.26 14.21 6.20
N GLN A 343 -21.90 14.52 7.45
CA GLN A 343 -20.59 15.07 7.78
C GLN A 343 -19.46 14.09 7.39
N PHE A 344 -19.62 12.82 7.73
CA PHE A 344 -18.70 11.77 7.33
C PHE A 344 -18.63 11.62 5.81
N ALA A 345 -19.78 11.64 5.12
CA ALA A 345 -19.84 11.53 3.67
C ALA A 345 -19.04 12.64 2.96
N ALA A 346 -19.08 13.88 3.47
CA ALA A 346 -18.28 14.97 2.92
C ALA A 346 -16.75 14.72 3.03
N ILE A 347 -16.30 13.98 4.05
CA ILE A 347 -14.90 13.56 4.19
C ILE A 347 -14.59 12.46 3.16
N VAL A 348 -15.47 11.47 3.01
CA VAL A 348 -15.33 10.39 2.02
C VAL A 348 -15.18 10.94 0.61
N GLU A 349 -15.99 11.92 0.21
CA GLU A 349 -15.93 12.53 -1.13
C GLU A 349 -14.59 13.26 -1.38
N LYS A 350 -14.08 13.97 -0.36
CA LYS A 350 -12.76 14.63 -0.45
C LYS A 350 -11.64 13.61 -0.58
N VAL A 351 -11.67 12.55 0.22
CA VAL A 351 -10.67 11.48 0.16
C VAL A 351 -10.72 10.74 -1.17
N ASP A 352 -11.90 10.43 -1.70
CA ASP A 352 -12.06 9.78 -3.00
C ASP A 352 -11.50 10.64 -4.14
N THR A 353 -11.67 11.96 -4.06
CA THR A 353 -11.05 12.91 -5.00
C THR A 353 -9.52 12.85 -4.94
N LEU A 354 -8.92 12.78 -3.74
CA LEU A 354 -7.48 12.64 -3.56
C LEU A 354 -6.97 11.28 -4.08
N LYS A 355 -7.68 10.19 -3.78
CA LYS A 355 -7.36 8.84 -4.29
C LYS A 355 -7.39 8.81 -5.81
N SER A 356 -8.39 9.43 -6.44
CA SER A 356 -8.50 9.52 -7.89
C SER A 356 -7.34 10.30 -8.54
N ARG A 357 -6.78 11.31 -7.87
CA ARG A 357 -5.54 11.99 -8.32
C ARG A 357 -4.32 11.09 -8.17
N CYS A 358 -4.19 10.41 -7.03
CA CYS A 358 -3.08 9.50 -6.76
C CYS A 358 -3.06 8.31 -7.72
N ARG A 359 -4.22 7.73 -8.05
CA ARG A 359 -4.35 6.64 -9.03
C ARG A 359 -3.90 7.06 -10.43
N ARG A 360 -4.30 8.25 -10.89
CA ARG A 360 -3.83 8.79 -12.18
C ARG A 360 -2.31 8.97 -12.20
N SER A 361 -1.76 9.60 -11.16
CA SER A 361 -0.31 9.77 -11.03
C SER A 361 0.44 8.43 -10.96
N LEU A 362 -0.13 7.41 -10.30
CA LEU A 362 0.42 6.06 -10.27
C LEU A 362 0.48 5.45 -11.68
N THR A 363 -0.61 5.53 -12.44
CA THR A 363 -0.64 5.07 -13.84
C THR A 363 0.38 5.79 -14.72
N ASP A 364 0.54 7.11 -14.56
CA ASP A 364 1.54 7.89 -15.31
C ASP A 364 2.97 7.44 -14.98
N LEU A 365 3.26 7.17 -13.70
CA LEU A 365 4.57 6.67 -13.26
C LEU A 365 4.85 5.25 -13.77
N GLU A 366 3.85 4.36 -13.78
CA GLU A 366 3.97 3.00 -14.32
C GLU A 366 4.23 3.04 -15.84
N ASN A 367 3.51 3.90 -16.57
CA ASN A 367 3.75 4.13 -18.00
C ASN A 367 5.14 4.70 -18.26
N LEU A 368 5.58 5.67 -17.46
CA LEU A 368 6.92 6.24 -17.54
C LEU A 368 7.99 5.18 -17.29
N TYR A 369 7.84 4.36 -16.25
CA TYR A 369 8.75 3.26 -15.96
C TYR A 369 8.84 2.30 -17.15
N GLY A 370 7.70 1.88 -17.71
CA GLY A 370 7.64 0.99 -18.87
C GLY A 370 8.39 1.56 -20.08
N ALA A 371 8.17 2.84 -20.40
CA ALA A 371 8.82 3.52 -21.51
C ALA A 371 10.35 3.67 -21.29
N LEU A 372 10.77 4.11 -20.10
CA LEU A 372 12.19 4.28 -19.76
C LEU A 372 12.94 2.94 -19.75
N SER A 373 12.36 1.92 -19.13
CA SER A 373 12.94 0.59 -19.03
C SER A 373 13.15 -0.03 -20.42
N GLN A 374 12.15 0.11 -21.31
CA GLN A 374 12.26 -0.36 -22.69
C GLN A 374 13.38 0.34 -23.46
N LYS A 375 13.47 1.68 -23.38
CA LYS A 375 14.53 2.45 -24.04
C LYS A 375 15.90 2.13 -23.46
N ALA A 376 16.00 2.01 -22.14
CA ALA A 376 17.24 1.71 -21.43
C ALA A 376 17.83 0.37 -21.89
N PHE A 377 17.04 -0.70 -21.93
CA PHE A 377 17.53 -2.04 -22.29
C PHE A 377 17.75 -2.25 -23.79
N LYS A 378 17.25 -1.35 -24.64
CA LYS A 378 17.60 -1.30 -26.07
C LYS A 378 18.86 -0.45 -26.35
N GLY A 379 19.23 0.42 -25.41
CA GLY A 379 20.28 1.43 -25.58
C GLY A 379 19.85 2.63 -26.40
N GLU A 380 18.56 2.95 -26.34
CA GLU A 380 17.93 4.11 -26.99
C GLU A 380 17.75 5.27 -25.99
N LEU A 381 18.08 5.06 -24.72
CA LEU A 381 17.98 6.08 -23.69
C LEU A 381 19.22 6.99 -23.72
N ASP A 382 19.01 8.29 -23.89
CA ASP A 382 20.07 9.28 -23.75
C ASP A 382 20.39 9.51 -22.27
N LEU A 383 21.62 9.16 -21.89
CA LEU A 383 22.13 9.25 -20.52
C LEU A 383 23.11 10.42 -20.34
N SER A 384 23.38 11.21 -21.37
CA SER A 384 24.37 12.29 -21.34
C SER A 384 24.07 13.36 -20.28
N ARG A 385 22.78 13.54 -19.97
CA ARG A 385 22.30 14.50 -18.95
C ARG A 385 22.00 13.85 -17.60
N VAL A 386 22.18 12.54 -17.47
CA VAL A 386 21.94 11.84 -16.20
C VAL A 386 23.27 11.81 -15.43
N PRO A 387 23.38 12.51 -14.29
CA PRO A 387 24.59 12.49 -13.50
C PRO A 387 24.88 11.09 -13.01
N LEU A 388 26.17 10.74 -12.88
CA LEU A 388 26.53 9.48 -12.24
C LEU A 388 26.14 9.57 -10.77
N PRO A 389 25.40 8.58 -10.23
CA PRO A 389 25.18 8.52 -8.80
C PRO A 389 26.54 8.31 -8.11
N THR A 390 26.88 9.18 -7.17
CA THR A 390 28.04 9.02 -6.31
C THR A 390 27.84 7.78 -5.43
N ASP A 391 28.89 6.97 -5.24
CA ASP A 391 28.82 5.73 -4.45
C ASP A 391 28.67 6.06 -2.95
N GLY A 392 27.43 6.30 -2.52
CA GLY A 392 26.95 6.23 -1.14
C GLY A 392 25.95 5.08 -0.97
N PRO A 393 25.66 4.60 0.26
CA PRO A 393 24.66 3.56 0.48
C PRO A 393 23.34 3.97 -0.19
N GLY A 394 22.86 3.09 -1.07
CA GLY A 394 21.98 3.52 -2.15
C GLY A 394 20.60 4.00 -1.71
N ILE A 395 20.09 5.02 -2.40
CA ILE A 395 18.71 5.54 -2.33
C ILE A 395 18.16 5.58 -0.90
N ALA A 396 18.77 6.42 -0.08
CA ALA A 396 18.10 7.15 0.98
C ALA A 396 18.96 8.37 1.28
N GLU A 397 18.86 9.40 0.43
CA GLU A 397 19.09 10.79 0.82
C GLU A 397 18.56 11.65 -0.31
N GLU A 398 17.71 12.57 0.07
CA GLU A 398 17.16 13.63 -0.75
C GLU A 398 18.30 14.37 -1.45
N GLU A 399 18.02 14.91 -2.64
CA GLU A 399 18.84 16.01 -3.15
C GLU A 399 18.78 17.12 -2.10
N LYS A 400 19.79 17.15 -1.21
CA LYS A 400 20.17 18.35 -0.50
C LYS A 400 20.44 19.39 -1.57
N ILE A 401 19.55 20.37 -1.63
CA ILE A 401 19.88 21.69 -2.16
C ILE A 401 21.13 22.12 -1.39
N ASP A 402 22.19 22.52 -2.11
CA ASP A 402 23.45 22.99 -1.53
C ASP A 402 23.14 24.06 -0.46
N VAL A 403 23.31 23.66 0.80
CA VAL A 403 23.56 24.57 1.91
C VAL A 403 25.02 24.35 2.23
N GLU A 404 25.80 25.43 2.16
CA GLU A 404 27.22 25.48 2.50
C GLU A 404 27.50 24.68 3.78
N GLU A 405 28.59 23.92 3.80
CA GLU A 405 29.05 23.16 4.97
C GLU A 405 29.23 24.11 6.18
N GLU A 406 28.21 24.19 7.04
CA GLU A 406 28.40 24.68 8.40
C GLU A 406 28.89 23.54 9.29
N GLN A 407 29.93 23.85 10.04
CA GLN A 407 30.59 23.02 11.04
C GLN A 407 29.56 22.37 11.99
N PRO A 408 29.85 21.18 12.58
CA PRO A 408 28.87 20.41 13.32
C PRO A 408 28.26 21.25 14.46
N MET A 409 27.01 21.67 14.26
CA MET A 409 26.19 22.33 15.26
C MET A 409 25.84 21.31 16.35
N GLU A 410 25.95 21.70 17.61
CA GLU A 410 25.48 20.88 18.73
C GLU A 410 24.00 20.47 18.52
N PRO A 411 23.61 19.24 18.87
CA PRO A 411 22.26 18.77 18.63
C PRO A 411 21.24 19.61 19.41
N LEU A 412 20.27 20.20 18.69
CA LEU A 412 19.22 21.08 19.22
C LEU A 412 18.38 20.44 20.35
N PHE A 413 18.24 19.12 20.35
CA PHE A 413 17.49 18.36 21.33
C PHE A 413 18.42 17.43 22.11
N GLU A 414 18.59 17.70 23.40
CA GLU A 414 19.34 16.81 24.28
C GLU A 414 18.52 15.56 24.60
N LEU A 415 19.12 14.38 24.39
CA LEU A 415 18.50 13.11 24.75
C LEU A 415 18.60 12.87 26.26
N PRO A 416 17.58 12.26 26.90
CA PRO A 416 17.69 11.81 28.27
C PRO A 416 18.90 10.88 28.44
N ALA A 417 19.69 11.11 29.50
CA ALA A 417 20.79 10.22 29.83
C ALA A 417 20.27 8.76 30.01
N PRO A 418 21.08 7.73 29.70
CA PRO A 418 20.63 6.33 29.74
C PRO A 418 19.96 5.90 31.05
N GLY A 419 20.38 6.44 32.20
CA GLY A 419 19.78 6.17 33.51
C GLY A 419 18.43 6.87 33.79
N ARG A 420 17.94 7.71 32.87
CA ARG A 420 16.68 8.46 32.97
C ARG A 420 15.68 8.11 31.86
N LEU A 421 15.94 7.10 31.04
CA LEU A 421 15.04 6.64 29.97
C LEU A 421 13.66 6.20 30.49
N ALA A 422 13.58 5.76 31.75
CA ALA A 422 12.30 5.45 32.39
C ALA A 422 11.31 6.63 32.45
N VAL A 423 11.79 7.87 32.33
CA VAL A 423 10.96 9.09 32.26
C VAL A 423 10.13 9.13 30.97
N LEU A 424 10.60 8.51 29.88
CA LEU A 424 9.85 8.41 28.62
C LEU A 424 8.63 7.47 28.73
N GLN A 425 8.59 6.61 29.74
CA GLN A 425 7.52 5.64 29.95
C GLN A 425 6.28 6.27 30.62
N SER A 426 6.42 7.43 31.29
CA SER A 426 5.30 8.16 31.89
C SER A 426 4.84 9.35 31.05
N VAL A 427 3.54 9.65 31.07
CA VAL A 427 2.95 10.80 30.36
C VAL A 427 3.59 12.12 30.83
N ASP A 428 3.72 12.31 32.15
CA ASP A 428 4.30 13.53 32.72
C ASP A 428 5.79 13.70 32.39
N GLY A 429 6.52 12.59 32.29
CA GLY A 429 7.93 12.60 31.90
C GLY A 429 8.14 12.96 30.43
N ARG A 430 7.31 12.42 29.54
CA ARG A 430 7.29 12.82 28.11
C ARG A 430 6.93 14.29 27.95
N LYS A 431 5.95 14.79 28.72
CA LYS A 431 5.57 16.21 28.73
C LYS A 431 6.71 17.13 29.10
N SER A 432 7.43 16.81 30.17
CA SER A 432 8.57 17.62 30.63
C SER A 432 9.66 17.72 29.55
N LEU A 433 10.01 16.59 28.92
CA LEU A 433 11.03 16.55 27.89
C LEU A 433 10.63 17.34 26.63
N LEU A 434 9.39 17.18 26.18
CA LEU A 434 8.89 17.92 25.03
C LEU A 434 8.83 19.43 25.29
N GLY A 435 8.50 19.85 26.52
CA GLY A 435 8.52 21.26 26.89
C GLY A 435 9.92 21.88 26.83
N GLU A 436 10.95 21.14 27.26
CA GLU A 436 12.36 21.57 27.14
C GLU A 436 12.78 21.68 25.67
N TRP A 437 12.44 20.68 24.85
CA TRP A 437 12.76 20.68 23.42
C TRP A 437 12.00 21.76 22.65
N GLN A 438 10.74 22.01 22.98
CA GLN A 438 9.97 23.08 22.38
C GLN A 438 10.60 24.45 22.65
N LYS A 439 11.10 24.67 23.88
CA LYS A 439 11.80 25.91 24.21
C LYS A 439 13.08 26.07 23.39
N ALA A 440 13.92 25.03 23.33
CA ALA A 440 15.13 25.04 22.52
C ALA A 440 14.84 25.28 21.02
N TRP A 441 13.77 24.66 20.50
CA TRP A 441 13.31 24.82 19.13
C TRP A 441 12.87 26.24 18.82
N LEU A 442 12.10 26.86 19.71
CA LEU A 442 11.64 28.25 19.55
C LEU A 442 12.81 29.25 19.60
N GLU A 443 13.82 28.99 20.43
CA GLU A 443 15.04 29.81 20.49
C GLU A 443 15.88 29.73 19.21
N HIS A 444 15.83 28.60 18.48
CA HIS A 444 16.55 28.40 17.22
C HIS A 444 15.72 28.72 15.96
N LEU A 445 14.41 28.96 16.09
CA LEU A 445 13.49 29.12 14.96
C LEU A 445 13.74 30.42 14.15
N GLY A 446 14.27 31.47 14.80
CA GLY A 446 14.49 32.78 14.17
C GLY A 446 13.24 33.35 13.52
N ASP A 447 13.34 33.75 12.25
CA ASP A 447 12.23 34.29 11.43
C ASP A 447 11.39 33.19 10.73
N THR A 448 11.71 31.92 10.94
CA THR A 448 11.04 30.79 10.28
C THR A 448 9.65 30.54 10.89
N PRO A 449 8.61 30.24 10.10
CA PRO A 449 7.31 29.87 10.66
C PRO A 449 7.37 28.63 11.54
N PHE A 450 6.71 28.69 12.69
CA PHE A 450 6.54 27.53 13.54
C PHE A 450 5.47 26.63 12.93
N THR A 451 5.78 25.35 12.74
CA THR A 451 4.77 24.33 12.50
C THR A 451 4.90 23.23 13.54
N ALA A 452 3.77 22.86 14.15
CA ALA A 452 3.72 21.78 15.14
C ALA A 452 4.17 20.44 14.54
N GLN A 453 3.94 20.25 13.24
CA GLN A 453 4.36 19.06 12.52
C GLN A 453 5.90 18.98 12.39
N ASP A 454 6.56 20.06 12.00
CA ASP A 454 8.02 20.06 11.82
C ASP A 454 8.74 19.87 13.15
N PHE A 455 8.23 20.50 14.23
CA PHE A 455 8.72 20.28 15.59
C PHE A 455 8.59 18.80 16.01
N MET A 456 7.42 18.21 15.77
CA MET A 456 7.18 16.80 16.13
C MET A 456 7.99 15.83 15.31
N ASP A 457 8.15 16.07 14.03
CA ASP A 457 8.98 15.24 13.15
C ASP A 457 10.45 15.30 13.60
N ALA A 458 10.95 16.48 14.01
CA ALA A 458 12.28 16.63 14.56
C ALA A 458 12.45 15.94 15.92
N ALA A 459 11.46 16.06 16.82
CA ALA A 459 11.49 15.43 18.13
C ALA A 459 11.47 13.90 18.01
N LEU A 460 10.62 13.36 17.15
CA LEU A 460 10.51 11.93 16.88
C LEU A 460 11.80 11.37 16.25
N ARG A 461 12.39 12.07 15.28
CA ARG A 461 13.69 11.70 14.69
C ARG A 461 14.77 11.63 15.76
N ARG A 462 14.78 12.58 16.69
CA ARG A 462 15.75 12.58 17.79
C ARG A 462 15.57 11.38 18.71
N LEU A 463 14.33 11.08 19.11
CA LEU A 463 14.04 9.93 19.97
C LEU A 463 14.37 8.58 19.32
N TRP A 464 14.29 8.47 18.00
CA TRP A 464 14.69 7.26 17.26
C TRP A 464 16.18 6.91 17.39
N GLU A 465 17.02 7.83 17.87
CA GLU A 465 18.42 7.53 18.19
C GLU A 465 18.59 6.68 19.47
N LEU A 466 17.55 6.54 20.31
CA LEU A 466 17.60 5.83 21.59
C LEU A 466 17.39 4.30 21.52
N SER A 467 17.43 3.70 20.32
CA SER A 467 17.15 2.28 20.01
C SER A 467 15.66 1.93 19.89
N GLU A 468 15.33 0.95 19.01
CA GLU A 468 13.96 0.58 18.59
C GLU A 468 13.07 0.08 19.74
N ASP A 469 13.64 -0.43 20.83
CA ASP A 469 12.90 -1.01 21.97
C ASP A 469 12.44 0.03 23.00
N ASP A 470 13.00 1.25 22.97
CA ASP A 470 12.77 2.30 23.98
C ASP A 470 11.91 3.48 23.48
N VAL A 471 11.44 3.44 22.24
CA VAL A 471 10.58 4.49 21.65
C VAL A 471 9.13 4.22 22.03
N PRO A 472 8.48 5.03 22.89
CA PRO A 472 7.07 4.84 23.21
C PRO A 472 6.21 5.13 21.97
N ASN A 473 5.09 4.43 21.83
CA ASN A 473 4.11 4.67 20.76
C ASN A 473 3.37 5.99 21.03
N TRP A 474 3.84 7.10 20.44
CA TRP A 474 3.24 8.43 20.64
C TRP A 474 2.05 8.57 19.69
N GLY A 475 0.85 8.68 20.27
CA GLY A 475 -0.41 8.66 19.55
C GLY A 475 -1.04 10.04 19.42
N THR A 476 -2.35 10.05 19.17
CA THR A 476 -3.21 11.23 19.05
C THR A 476 -3.24 12.11 20.32
N ALA A 477 -2.99 11.54 21.49
CA ALA A 477 -3.03 12.26 22.77
C ALA A 477 -1.92 13.31 22.89
N GLU A 478 -0.69 12.97 22.50
CA GLU A 478 0.45 13.89 22.53
C GLU A 478 0.32 15.01 21.47
N TYR A 479 -0.33 14.74 20.32
CA TYR A 479 -0.59 15.74 19.28
C TYR A 479 -1.65 16.78 19.70
N ASP A 480 -2.70 16.35 20.43
CA ASP A 480 -3.72 17.25 20.94
C ASP A 480 -3.22 18.11 22.12
N GLU A 481 -2.30 17.58 22.94
CA GLU A 481 -1.61 18.38 23.96
C GLU A 481 -0.71 19.46 23.36
N LEU A 482 -0.04 19.15 22.24
CA LEU A 482 0.79 20.13 21.51
C LEU A 482 -0.03 21.26 20.91
N LYS A 483 -1.24 20.98 20.43
CA LYS A 483 -2.19 22.03 20.05
C LYS A 483 -2.52 22.92 21.25
N GLY A 484 -2.77 22.33 22.41
CA GLY A 484 -2.98 23.06 23.67
C GLY A 484 -1.84 24.03 23.98
N TRP A 485 -0.59 23.59 23.85
CA TRP A 485 0.59 24.44 24.09
C TRP A 485 0.79 25.53 23.04
N VAL A 486 0.45 25.28 21.77
CA VAL A 486 0.47 26.33 20.74
C VAL A 486 -0.55 27.43 21.07
N PHE A 487 -1.73 27.06 21.58
CA PHE A 487 -2.72 28.04 22.05
C PHE A 487 -2.24 28.80 23.29
N GLU A 488 -1.67 28.12 24.28
CA GLU A 488 -1.10 28.79 25.47
C GLU A 488 0.07 29.73 25.11
N ALA A 489 0.92 29.35 24.16
CA ALA A 489 2.04 30.18 23.70
C ALA A 489 1.58 31.40 22.88
N LEU A 490 0.47 31.29 22.14
CA LEU A 490 -0.21 32.43 21.51
C LEU A 490 -0.83 33.37 22.57
N GLU A 491 -1.50 32.82 23.59
CA GLU A 491 -2.10 33.61 24.69
C GLU A 491 -1.05 34.34 25.54
N GLN A 492 0.11 33.71 25.75
CA GLN A 492 1.23 34.29 26.51
C GLN A 492 2.10 35.24 25.67
N GLY A 493 1.72 35.49 24.41
CA GLY A 493 2.42 36.41 23.50
C GLY A 493 3.82 35.94 23.09
N ARG A 494 4.13 34.64 23.22
CA ARG A 494 5.39 34.04 22.75
C ARG A 494 5.32 33.61 21.28
N LEU A 495 4.11 33.38 20.78
CA LEU A 495 3.81 33.17 19.37
C LEU A 495 2.85 34.28 18.89
N THR A 496 2.95 34.66 17.63
CA THR A 496 2.04 35.60 16.97
C THR A 496 1.41 34.94 15.75
N GLN A 497 0.11 35.14 15.56
CA GLN A 497 -0.61 34.65 14.38
C GLN A 497 -0.65 35.75 13.31
N GLY A 498 -0.09 35.47 12.14
CA GLY A 498 -0.13 36.29 10.93
C GLY A 498 -0.84 35.59 9.77
N TYR A 499 -1.01 36.29 8.66
CA TYR A 499 -1.59 35.74 7.44
C TYR A 499 -0.62 35.89 6.27
N ASP A 500 -0.21 34.77 5.68
CA ASP A 500 0.61 34.73 4.48
C ASP A 500 -0.28 34.92 3.25
N HIS A 501 -0.34 36.15 2.76
CA HIS A 501 -1.13 36.50 1.58
C HIS A 501 -0.62 35.89 0.28
N ALA A 502 0.67 35.54 0.20
CA ALA A 502 1.25 34.95 -1.01
C ALA A 502 0.80 33.49 -1.19
N ASN A 503 0.64 32.77 -0.07
CA ASN A 503 0.23 31.36 -0.07
C ASN A 503 -1.19 31.12 0.47
N ASN A 504 -1.93 32.20 0.76
CA ASN A 504 -3.33 32.20 1.22
C ASN A 504 -3.58 31.29 2.44
N ARG A 505 -2.70 31.38 3.45
CA ARG A 505 -2.75 30.56 4.68
C ARG A 505 -2.44 31.36 5.93
N GLY A 506 -3.03 30.97 7.06
CA GLY A 506 -2.62 31.48 8.38
C GLY A 506 -1.25 30.93 8.76
N GLN A 507 -0.41 31.78 9.35
CA GLN A 507 0.97 31.46 9.74
C GLN A 507 1.15 31.81 11.22
N ILE A 508 1.85 30.95 11.97
CA ILE A 508 2.21 31.23 13.36
C ILE A 508 3.74 31.42 13.39
N THR A 509 4.20 32.53 13.96
CA THR A 509 5.62 32.88 14.07
C THR A 509 5.99 33.14 15.53
N ALA A 510 7.26 33.01 15.89
CA ALA A 510 7.72 33.43 17.21
C ALA A 510 7.50 34.95 17.38
N ALA A 511 7.08 35.37 18.58
CA ALA A 511 7.02 36.77 18.91
C ALA A 511 8.46 37.31 19.00
N LYS A 512 8.76 38.37 18.24
CA LYS A 512 10.04 39.08 18.39
C LYS A 512 10.03 39.74 19.76
N GLY A 513 10.93 39.28 20.65
CA GLY A 513 11.15 39.88 21.96
C GLY A 513 11.56 41.34 21.88
#